data_AF-A0AAE1W400-F1
#
_entry.id   AF-A0AAE1W400-F1
#
_cell.length_a   1.000
_cell.length_b   1.000
_cell.length_c   1.000
_cell.angle_alpha   90.00
_cell.angle_beta   90.00
_cell.angle_gamma   90.00
#
_symmetry.space_group_name_H-M   'P 1'
#
loop_
_entity.id
_entity.type
_entity.pdbx_description
1 polymer ?
#
loop_
_entity_poly.entity_id
_entity_poly.type
_entity_poly.pdbx_seq_one_letter_code
_entity_poly.pdbx_strand_id
1 'polypeptide(L)'
;MNDGGEAEAKSDVPSTSVIRSGPGDFGRAISRIAVAQVCESIGFGGFNESALDSLADVAIRYICDLGKTSKFYANLAGRTECNVFDVVQGLEDIGMSQGFSGASEIHTDCVVSSGAIKEIKEYVEMAEEIPFAQPVPRFPVIRT
;
A
#
# COMPACT_ATOMS: atom_id res chain seq x y z
N MET A 1 70.81 13.71 -3.48
CA MET A 1 69.77 13.09 -2.65
C MET A 1 68.66 14.10 -2.45
N ASN A 2 67.59 14.02 -3.24
CA ASN A 2 66.24 14.14 -2.70
C ASN A 2 65.29 13.45 -3.67
N ASP A 3 64.74 12.35 -3.20
CA ASP A 3 63.84 11.43 -3.89
C ASP A 3 62.41 11.87 -3.56
N GLY A 4 61.61 12.15 -4.58
CA GLY A 4 60.25 12.68 -4.43
C GLY A 4 59.25 11.71 -5.04
N GLY A 5 58.71 10.82 -4.21
CA GLY A 5 57.71 9.83 -4.61
C GLY A 5 56.32 10.46 -4.77
N GLU A 6 55.67 10.17 -5.91
CA GLU A 6 54.25 10.39 -6.15
C GLU A 6 53.43 9.36 -5.36
N ALA A 7 52.44 9.85 -4.59
CA ALA A 7 51.45 9.00 -3.95
C ALA A 7 50.28 8.78 -4.92
N GLU A 8 50.13 7.54 -5.41
CA GLU A 8 48.94 7.11 -6.14
C GLU A 8 47.70 7.18 -5.24
N ALA A 9 46.77 8.05 -5.60
CA ALA A 9 45.44 8.08 -5.00
C ALA A 9 44.63 6.88 -5.51
N LYS A 10 44.44 5.88 -4.65
CA LYS A 10 43.49 4.78 -4.89
C LYS A 10 42.08 5.34 -4.98
N SER A 11 41.48 5.26 -6.16
CA SER A 11 40.05 5.51 -6.35
C SER A 11 39.27 4.30 -5.82
N ASP A 12 38.69 4.43 -4.63
CA ASP A 12 37.70 3.48 -4.14
C ASP A 12 36.39 3.67 -4.93
N VAL A 13 36.21 2.87 -5.98
CA VAL A 13 34.94 2.73 -6.67
C VAL A 13 33.97 2.06 -5.68
N PRO A 14 32.83 2.69 -5.32
CA PRO A 14 31.88 2.04 -4.45
C PRO A 14 31.30 0.86 -5.23
N SER A 15 31.67 -0.34 -4.80
CA SER A 15 31.06 -1.58 -5.28
C SER A 15 29.57 -1.48 -4.99
N THR A 16 28.77 -1.22 -6.02
CA THR A 16 27.31 -1.28 -5.94
C THR A 16 26.97 -2.74 -5.68
N SER A 17 26.92 -3.11 -4.40
CA SER A 17 26.40 -4.40 -4.00
C SER A 17 24.96 -4.42 -4.51
N VAL A 18 24.71 -5.30 -5.49
CA VAL A 18 23.35 -5.61 -5.90
C VAL A 18 22.69 -6.19 -4.66
N ILE A 19 21.95 -5.34 -3.93
CA ILE A 19 21.17 -5.73 -2.76
C ILE A 19 20.16 -6.74 -3.31
N ARG A 20 20.46 -8.02 -3.08
CA ARG A 20 19.60 -9.11 -3.50
C ARG A 20 18.33 -8.97 -2.67
N SER A 21 17.27 -8.50 -3.31
CA SER A 21 16.04 -8.11 -2.65
C SER A 21 15.43 -9.30 -1.91
N GLY A 22 15.18 -9.13 -0.61
CA GLY A 22 14.59 -10.14 0.25
C GLY A 22 13.13 -10.44 -0.11
N PRO A 23 12.57 -11.57 0.36
CA PRO A 23 11.14 -11.83 0.29
C PRO A 23 10.36 -10.69 0.98
N GLY A 24 9.60 -9.91 0.22
CA GLY A 24 8.85 -8.74 0.71
C GLY A 24 9.24 -7.42 0.05
N ASP A 25 10.47 -7.32 -0.47
CA ASP A 25 10.97 -6.09 -1.09
C ASP A 25 10.18 -5.69 -2.34
N PHE A 26 9.71 -6.68 -3.12
CA PHE A 26 8.84 -6.42 -4.26
C PHE A 26 7.51 -5.78 -3.83
N GLY A 27 6.85 -6.34 -2.81
CA GLY A 27 5.59 -5.79 -2.30
C GLY A 27 5.75 -4.38 -1.77
N ARG A 28 6.85 -4.12 -1.04
CA ARG A 28 7.19 -2.78 -0.57
C ARG A 28 7.47 -1.81 -1.72
N ALA A 29 8.21 -2.24 -2.74
CA ALA A 29 8.48 -1.41 -3.92
C ALA A 29 7.19 -1.06 -4.67
N ILE A 30 6.29 -2.02 -4.86
CA ILE A 30 4.98 -1.78 -5.48
C ILE A 30 4.14 -0.80 -4.65
N SER A 31 4.10 -0.98 -3.32
CA SER A 31 3.40 -0.04 -2.44
C SER A 31 3.99 1.38 -2.51
N ARG A 32 5.32 1.50 -2.53
CA ARG A 32 6.00 2.79 -2.68
C ARG A 32 5.64 3.49 -3.99
N ILE A 33 5.55 2.75 -5.10
CA ILE A 33 5.11 3.28 -6.39
C ILE A 33 3.64 3.72 -6.33
N ALA A 34 2.75 2.89 -5.77
CA ALA A 34 1.33 3.20 -5.64
C ALA A 34 1.10 4.49 -4.85
N VAL A 35 1.81 4.66 -3.72
CA VAL A 35 1.73 5.89 -2.91
C VAL A 35 2.26 7.10 -3.70
N ALA A 36 3.35 6.95 -4.44
CA ALA A 36 3.86 8.04 -5.27
C ALA A 36 2.85 8.48 -6.33
N GLN A 37 2.15 7.53 -6.98
CA GLN A 37 1.08 7.81 -7.93
C GLN A 37 -0.11 8.54 -7.28
N VAL A 38 -0.47 8.16 -6.05
CA VAL A 38 -1.51 8.89 -5.28
C VAL A 38 -1.05 10.31 -4.95
N CYS A 39 0.22 10.52 -4.60
CA CYS A 39 0.74 11.87 -4.39
C CYS A 39 0.70 12.70 -5.68
N GLU A 40 1.08 12.11 -6.82
CA GLU A 40 1.03 12.75 -8.13
C GLU A 40 -0.39 13.13 -8.52
N SER A 41 -1.38 12.25 -8.33
CA SER A 41 -2.79 12.53 -8.68
C SER A 41 -3.40 13.67 -7.85
N ILE A 42 -2.87 13.91 -6.64
CA ILE A 42 -3.26 15.05 -5.78
C ILE A 42 -2.51 16.34 -6.17
N GLY A 43 -1.48 16.26 -7.02
CA GLY A 43 -0.72 17.41 -7.54
C GLY A 43 0.62 17.67 -6.84
N PHE A 44 1.15 16.71 -6.07
CA PHE A 44 2.49 16.85 -5.49
C PHE A 44 3.57 16.68 -6.56
N GLY A 45 4.41 17.70 -6.74
CA GLY A 45 5.56 17.66 -7.66
C GLY A 45 6.82 16.97 -7.10
N GLY A 46 6.76 16.48 -5.86
CA GLY A 46 7.87 15.80 -5.20
C GLY A 46 7.56 15.44 -3.75
N PHE A 47 8.39 14.58 -3.15
CA PHE A 47 8.24 14.08 -1.78
C PHE A 47 9.60 13.89 -1.13
N ASN A 48 9.63 13.90 0.21
CA ASN A 48 10.77 13.40 0.95
C ASN A 48 10.79 11.86 0.90
N GLU A 49 11.94 11.27 0.59
CA GLU A 49 12.11 9.83 0.48
C GLU A 49 11.64 9.06 1.72
N SER A 50 12.00 9.55 2.91
CA SER A 50 11.61 8.90 4.17
C SER A 50 10.11 9.02 4.46
N ALA A 51 9.46 10.10 3.99
CA ALA A 51 8.02 10.27 4.12
C ALA A 51 7.27 9.32 3.16
N LEU A 52 7.74 9.19 1.92
CA LEU A 52 7.16 8.26 0.96
C LEU A 52 7.29 6.81 1.45
N ASP A 53 8.48 6.44 1.95
CA ASP A 53 8.72 5.14 2.57
C ASP A 53 7.77 4.88 3.75
N SER A 54 7.58 5.88 4.61
CA SER A 54 6.68 5.77 5.76
C SER A 54 5.22 5.59 5.33
N LEU A 55 4.76 6.33 4.31
CA LEU A 55 3.41 6.19 3.77
C LEU A 55 3.20 4.84 3.10
N ALA A 56 4.21 4.30 2.41
CA ALA A 56 4.17 2.94 1.87
C ALA A 56 4.02 1.90 3.01
N ASP A 57 4.79 2.05 4.08
CA ASP A 57 4.69 1.16 5.25
C ASP A 57 3.34 1.31 5.98
N VAL A 58 2.72 2.49 5.98
CA VAL A 58 1.34 2.70 6.48
C VAL A 58 0.33 2.00 5.56
N ALA A 59 0.44 2.15 4.24
CA ALA A 59 -0.48 1.52 3.28
C ALA A 59 -0.44 -0.01 3.38
N ILE A 60 0.76 -0.60 3.49
CA ILE A 60 0.93 -2.04 3.71
C ILE A 60 0.24 -2.48 5.00
N ARG A 61 0.48 -1.78 6.11
CA ARG A 61 -0.14 -2.10 7.41
C ARG A 61 -1.66 -2.01 7.34
N TYR A 62 -2.19 -0.96 6.72
CA TYR A 62 -3.63 -0.78 6.53
C TYR A 62 -4.26 -1.97 5.79
N ILE A 63 -3.69 -2.39 4.66
CA ILE A 63 -4.17 -3.55 3.88
C ILE A 63 -4.08 -4.84 4.70
N CYS A 64 -2.97 -5.04 5.43
CA CYS A 64 -2.81 -6.21 6.30
C CYS A 64 -3.84 -6.25 7.42
N ASP A 65 -4.11 -5.12 8.06
CA ASP A 65 -5.06 -5.05 9.16
C ASP A 65 -6.49 -5.21 8.66
N LEU A 66 -6.85 -4.61 7.51
CA LEU A 66 -8.11 -4.89 6.82
C LEU A 66 -8.29 -6.38 6.56
N GLY A 67 -7.29 -7.05 6.00
CA GLY A 67 -7.35 -8.49 5.74
C GLY A 67 -7.54 -9.33 7.03
N LYS A 68 -6.90 -8.94 8.14
CA LYS A 68 -7.09 -9.61 9.44
C LYS A 68 -8.50 -9.41 9.98
N THR A 69 -9.04 -8.20 9.90
CA THR A 69 -10.39 -7.87 10.36
C THR A 69 -11.44 -8.57 9.51
N SER A 70 -11.29 -8.59 8.19
CA SER A 70 -12.19 -9.34 7.31
C SER A 70 -12.14 -10.85 7.58
N LYS A 71 -10.96 -11.41 7.84
CA LYS A 71 -10.84 -12.81 8.26
C LYS A 71 -11.53 -13.07 9.60
N PHE A 72 -11.44 -12.14 10.55
CA PHE A 72 -12.15 -12.25 11.82
C PHE A 72 -13.67 -12.34 11.61
N TYR A 73 -14.26 -11.51 10.75
CA TYR A 73 -15.69 -11.58 10.43
C TYR A 73 -16.09 -12.88 9.70
N ALA A 74 -15.27 -13.36 8.77
CA ALA A 74 -15.51 -14.65 8.13
C ALA A 74 -15.54 -15.80 9.16
N ASN A 75 -14.57 -15.80 10.09
CA ASN A 75 -14.50 -16.79 11.17
C ASN A 75 -15.71 -16.69 12.12
N LEU A 76 -16.16 -15.48 12.46
CA LEU A 76 -17.35 -15.26 13.29
C LEU A 76 -18.61 -15.84 12.62
N ALA A 77 -18.67 -15.79 11.29
CA ALA A 77 -19.71 -16.42 10.48
C ALA A 77 -19.52 -17.94 10.28
N GLY A 78 -18.53 -18.56 10.93
CA GLY A 78 -18.23 -19.99 10.81
C GLY A 78 -17.60 -20.39 9.46
N ARG A 79 -17.08 -19.43 8.69
CA ARG A 79 -16.43 -19.66 7.39
C ARG A 79 -14.93 -19.47 7.50
N THR A 80 -14.18 -20.25 6.72
CA THR A 80 -12.73 -20.05 6.52
C THR A 80 -12.44 -19.12 5.34
N GLU A 81 -13.32 -19.13 4.34
CA GLU A 81 -13.21 -18.30 3.14
C GLU A 81 -13.85 -16.92 3.38
N CYS A 82 -13.06 -15.88 3.16
CA CYS A 82 -13.49 -14.48 3.22
C CYS A 82 -14.25 -14.10 1.95
N ASN A 83 -15.32 -13.31 2.08
CA ASN A 83 -16.07 -12.76 0.95
C ASN A 83 -16.16 -11.23 1.04
N VAL A 84 -16.80 -10.61 0.05
CA VAL A 84 -16.93 -9.14 -0.02
C VAL A 84 -17.62 -8.54 1.20
N PHE A 85 -18.61 -9.22 1.80
CA PHE A 85 -19.34 -8.70 2.96
C PHE A 85 -18.43 -8.62 4.18
N ASP A 86 -17.53 -9.59 4.37
CA ASP A 86 -16.53 -9.55 5.44
C ASP A 86 -15.54 -8.39 5.27
N VAL A 87 -15.22 -8.04 4.01
CA VAL A 87 -14.38 -6.88 3.68
C VAL A 87 -15.10 -5.58 4.00
N VAL A 88 -16.39 -5.45 3.66
CA VAL A 88 -17.16 -4.26 4.02
C VAL A 88 -17.26 -4.10 5.54
N GLN A 89 -17.52 -5.17 6.28
CA GLN A 89 -17.52 -5.11 7.74
C GLN A 89 -16.15 -4.70 8.30
N GLY A 90 -15.06 -5.19 7.70
CA GLY A 90 -13.71 -4.78 8.08
C GLY A 90 -13.40 -3.31 7.80
N LEU A 91 -13.90 -2.76 6.69
CA LEU A 91 -13.78 -1.34 6.37
C LEU A 91 -14.54 -0.46 7.37
N GLU A 92 -15.77 -0.84 7.69
CA GLU A 92 -16.58 -0.15 8.70
C GLU A 92 -15.87 -0.14 10.05
N ASP A 93 -15.40 -1.30 10.54
CA ASP A 93 -14.73 -1.45 11.84
C ASP A 93 -13.45 -0.60 11.94
N ILE A 94 -12.60 -0.62 10.91
CA ILE A 94 -11.37 0.20 10.89
C ILE A 94 -11.70 1.70 10.83
N GLY A 95 -12.78 2.08 10.15
CA GLY A 95 -13.17 3.47 9.98
C GLY A 95 -14.11 4.03 11.06
N MET A 96 -14.56 3.22 12.03
CA MET A 96 -15.36 3.66 13.19
C MET A 96 -14.72 4.82 13.96
N SER A 97 -13.38 4.99 13.87
CA SER A 97 -12.65 6.08 14.53
C SER A 97 -12.68 7.42 13.79
N GLN A 98 -12.98 7.44 12.49
CA GLN A 98 -12.95 8.65 11.65
C GLN A 98 -14.34 9.27 11.43
N GLY A 99 -15.42 8.57 11.78
CA GLY A 99 -16.79 9.08 11.68
C GLY A 99 -17.18 9.41 10.25
N PHE A 100 -17.56 8.40 9.46
CA PHE A 100 -18.07 8.65 8.10
C PHE A 100 -19.43 9.33 8.12
N SER A 101 -19.76 10.00 7.01
CA SER A 101 -21.08 10.59 6.81
C SER A 101 -22.14 9.47 6.79
N GLY A 102 -23.02 9.45 7.79
CA GLY A 102 -24.03 8.39 7.96
C GLY A 102 -23.87 7.54 9.23
N ALA A 103 -22.84 7.75 10.05
CA ALA A 103 -22.62 6.97 11.29
C ALA A 103 -23.76 7.08 12.35
N SER A 104 -24.67 8.04 12.19
CA SER A 104 -25.90 8.20 12.99
C SER A 104 -27.11 7.46 12.39
N GLU A 105 -27.03 6.98 11.16
CA GLU A 105 -28.12 6.27 10.50
C GLU A 105 -28.14 4.83 10.99
N ILE A 106 -29.29 4.41 11.51
CA ILE A 106 -29.54 3.01 11.86
C ILE A 106 -29.53 2.25 10.53
N HIS A 107 -28.42 1.63 10.19
CA HIS A 107 -28.32 0.77 9.01
C HIS A 107 -29.29 -0.40 9.17
N THR A 108 -30.46 -0.26 8.55
CA THR A 108 -31.40 -1.36 8.33
C THR A 108 -30.87 -2.20 7.17
N ASP A 109 -29.99 -3.15 7.54
CA ASP A 109 -29.82 -4.45 6.89
C ASP A 109 -29.18 -4.56 5.50
N CYS A 110 -28.58 -3.50 4.92
CA CYS A 110 -27.90 -3.64 3.62
C CYS A 110 -26.45 -3.15 3.61
N VAL A 111 -25.51 -4.05 3.30
CA VAL A 111 -24.07 -3.76 3.13
C VAL A 111 -23.81 -2.69 2.05
N VAL A 112 -24.71 -2.54 1.09
CA VAL A 112 -24.65 -1.48 0.04
C VAL A 112 -24.83 -0.07 0.62
N SER A 113 -25.39 0.05 1.84
CA SER A 113 -25.55 1.33 2.53
C SER A 113 -24.32 1.74 3.35
N SER A 114 -23.27 0.92 3.42
CA SER A 114 -22.00 1.27 4.09
C SER A 114 -21.48 2.63 3.63
N GLY A 115 -21.20 3.51 4.59
CA GLY A 115 -20.66 4.85 4.32
C GLY A 115 -19.30 4.76 3.63
N ALA A 116 -18.43 3.84 4.09
CA ALA A 116 -17.13 3.60 3.48
C ALA A 116 -17.26 3.16 2.01
N ILE A 117 -18.22 2.28 1.68
CA ILE A 117 -18.43 1.81 0.31
C ILE A 117 -18.97 2.93 -0.59
N LYS A 118 -19.83 3.80 -0.05
CA LYS A 118 -20.31 4.98 -0.78
C LYS A 118 -19.17 5.93 -1.12
N GLU A 119 -18.31 6.24 -0.16
CA GLU A 119 -17.14 7.11 -0.37
C GLU A 119 -16.15 6.50 -1.37
N ILE A 120 -15.88 5.19 -1.30
CA ILE A 120 -15.05 4.48 -2.27
C ILE A 120 -15.65 4.59 -3.68
N LYS A 121 -16.97 4.37 -3.82
CA LYS A 121 -17.65 4.48 -5.10
C LYS A 121 -17.52 5.89 -5.68
N GLU A 122 -17.79 6.91 -4.88
CA GLU A 122 -17.69 8.32 -5.29
C GLU A 122 -16.25 8.66 -5.70
N TYR A 123 -15.25 8.18 -4.96
CA TYR A 123 -13.85 8.35 -5.33
C TYR A 123 -13.52 7.70 -6.67
N VAL A 124 -13.93 6.45 -6.89
CA VAL A 124 -13.66 5.72 -8.15
C VAL A 124 -14.33 6.39 -9.35
N GLU A 125 -15.51 7.02 -9.17
CA GLU A 125 -16.19 7.76 -10.25
C GLU A 125 -15.51 9.09 -10.60
N MET A 126 -14.73 9.67 -9.68
CA MET A 126 -14.11 10.99 -9.84
C MET A 126 -12.60 10.94 -10.11
N ALA A 127 -11.91 9.92 -9.62
CA ALA A 127 -10.46 9.83 -9.69
C ALA A 127 -9.99 9.42 -11.09
N GLU A 128 -9.00 10.14 -11.62
CA GLU A 128 -8.26 9.71 -12.79
C GLU A 128 -7.26 8.61 -12.40
N GLU A 129 -7.34 7.45 -13.04
CA GLU A 129 -6.44 6.33 -12.75
C GLU A 129 -5.04 6.59 -13.32
N ILE A 130 -4.01 6.45 -12.48
CA ILE A 130 -2.60 6.46 -12.89
C ILE A 130 -2.08 5.02 -12.87
N PRO A 131 -1.99 4.33 -14.03
CA PRO A 131 -1.60 2.93 -14.08
C PRO A 131 -0.11 2.72 -13.77
N PHE A 132 0.25 1.54 -13.28
CA PHE A 132 1.65 1.12 -13.21
C PHE A 132 2.27 1.05 -14.61
N ALA A 133 3.52 1.50 -14.73
CA ALA A 133 4.26 1.45 -16.00
C ALA A 133 4.44 0.02 -16.55
N GLN A 134 4.43 -0.98 -15.68
CA GLN A 134 4.43 -2.40 -16.03
C GLN A 134 3.34 -3.12 -15.25
N PRO A 135 2.64 -4.11 -15.85
CA PRO A 135 1.62 -4.87 -15.14
C PRO A 135 2.17 -5.54 -13.88
N VAL A 136 1.48 -5.39 -12.76
CA VAL A 136 1.81 -6.11 -11.53
C VAL A 136 1.48 -7.59 -11.71
N PRO A 137 2.42 -8.52 -11.43
CA PRO A 137 2.17 -9.96 -11.55
C PRO A 137 0.98 -10.40 -10.69
N ARG A 138 0.10 -11.22 -11.25
CA ARG A 138 -0.99 -11.83 -10.50
C ARG A 138 -0.46 -12.98 -9.64
N PHE A 139 -0.95 -13.07 -8.42
CA PHE A 139 -0.65 -14.22 -7.57
C PHE A 139 -1.48 -15.45 -8.00
N PRO A 140 -0.91 -16.67 -7.87
CA PRO A 140 0.45 -16.95 -7.41
C PRO A 140 1.51 -16.63 -8.48
N VAL A 141 2.61 -15.97 -8.07
CA VAL A 141 3.73 -15.68 -8.98
C VAL A 141 4.55 -16.95 -9.20
N ILE A 142 4.45 -17.53 -10.40
CA ILE A 142 5.23 -18.71 -10.79
C ILE A 142 6.68 -18.25 -11.01
N ARG A 143 7.61 -18.76 -10.19
CA ARG A 143 9.04 -18.56 -10.41
C ARG A 143 9.52 -19.62 -11.43
N THR A 144 9.90 -19.18 -12.62
CA THR A 144 10.57 -20.00 -13.64
C THR A 144 12.07 -20.02 -13.43
#